data_AF-R7V8L2-F1
#
_entry.id   AF-R7V8L2-F1
#
_cell.length_a   1.000
_cell.length_b   1.000
_cell.length_c   1.000
_cell.angle_alpha   90.00
_cell.angle_beta   90.00
_cell.angle_gamma   90.00
#
_symmetry.space_group_name_H-M   'P 1'
#
loop_
_entity.id
_entity.type
_entity.pdbx_description
1 polymer ?
#
loop_
_entity_poly.entity_id
_entity_poly.type
_entity_poly.pdbx_seq_one_letter_code
_entity_poly.pdbx_strand_id
1 'polypeptide(L)' 'GKYAFIVESPTAKYLTNQRPCDLMTVGEVFAKRNFGMATPKGSNLTEELDKAILSLRESVTIQQLEDKWFIGEGQC' A
#
# COMPACT_ATOMS: atom_id res chain seq x y z
N GLY A 1 11.59 -12.15 21.79
CA GLY A 1 10.27 -12.02 21.17
C GLY A 1 9.44 -13.26 21.47
N LYS A 2 8.25 -13.10 22.06
CA LYS A 2 7.26 -14.19 22.26
C LYS A 2 5.98 -13.95 21.44
N TYR A 3 5.98 -12.92 20.61
CA TYR A 3 4.84 -12.44 19.85
C TYR A 3 5.30 -12.00 18.47
N ALA A 4 4.47 -12.27 17.47
CA ALA A 4 4.60 -11.80 16.11
C ALA A 4 3.23 -11.30 15.65
N PHE A 5 3.22 -10.30 14.77
CA PHE A 5 2.00 -9.74 14.21
C PHE A 5 2.00 -9.88 12.70
N ILE A 6 0.83 -10.18 12.14
CA ILE A 6 0.63 -10.36 10.71
C ILE A 6 -0.24 -9.21 10.23
N VAL A 7 0.31 -8.39 9.35
CA VAL A 7 -0.37 -7.25 8.74
C VAL A 7 -0.12 -7.22 7.25
N GLU A 8 -0.88 -6.38 6.56
CA GLU A 8 -0.68 -6.10 5.15
C GLU A 8 0.69 -5.46 4.92
N SER A 9 1.35 -5.86 3.84
CA SER A 9 2.70 -5.41 3.49
C SER A 9 2.89 -3.88 3.49
N PRO A 10 1.97 -3.04 2.96
CA PRO A 10 2.16 -1.59 3.03
C PRO A 10 2.09 -1.05 4.47
N THR A 11 1.25 -1.63 5.33
CA THR A 11 1.22 -1.29 6.76
C THR A 11 2.51 -1.69 7.45
N ALA A 12 3.04 -2.89 7.16
CA ALA A 12 4.33 -3.32 7.68
C ALA A 12 5.45 -2.34 7.26
N LYS A 13 5.53 -2.02 5.96
CA LYS A 13 6.51 -1.06 5.39
C LYS A 13 6.45 0.30 6.07
N TYR A 14 5.24 0.82 6.30
CA TYR A 14 5.06 2.07 7.05
C TYR A 14 5.59 1.95 8.48
N LEU A 15 5.10 0.96 9.24
CA LEU A 15 5.39 0.83 10.67
C LEU A 15 6.87 0.58 10.96
N THR A 16 7.58 -0.16 10.09
CA THR A 16 9.02 -0.39 10.26
C THR A 16 9.85 0.88 10.03
N ASN A 17 9.33 1.85 9.28
CA ASN A 17 9.99 3.14 9.00
C ASN A 17 9.55 4.25 9.98
N GLN A 18 8.84 3.93 11.05
CA GLN A 18 8.44 4.89 12.09
C GLN A 18 9.29 4.70 13.36
N ARG A 19 9.56 5.81 14.06
CA ARG A 19 10.17 5.73 15.40
C ARG A 19 9.27 4.94 16.35
N PRO A 20 9.84 4.09 17.23
CA PRO A 20 11.25 4.01 17.60
C PRO A 20 12.12 3.04 16.76
N CYS A 21 11.69 2.65 15.56
CA CYS A 21 12.43 1.74 14.66
C CYS A 21 12.72 0.35 15.27
N ASP A 22 11.85 -0.13 16.14
CA ASP A 22 12.00 -1.39 16.88
C ASP A 22 11.24 -2.57 16.23
N LEU A 23 10.65 -2.34 15.07
CA LEU A 23 9.92 -3.33 14.27
C LEU A 23 10.71 -3.72 13.02
N MET A 24 10.57 -4.97 12.59
CA MET A 24 11.07 -5.45 11.32
C MET A 24 10.08 -6.42 10.67
N THR A 25 10.06 -6.42 9.34
CA THR A 25 9.34 -7.43 8.57
C THR A 25 10.26 -8.62 8.33
N VAL A 26 9.77 -9.84 8.52
CA VAL A 26 10.55 -11.08 8.34
C VAL A 26 9.82 -12.01 7.38
N GLY A 27 10.57 -12.60 6.44
CA GLY A 27 10.04 -13.53 5.45
C GLY A 27 9.36 -12.83 4.27
N GLU A 28 8.74 -13.64 3.41
CA GLU A 28 8.05 -13.17 2.20
C GLU A 28 6.55 -12.99 2.42
N VAL A 29 5.92 -12.22 1.53
CA VAL A 29 4.46 -12.05 1.51
C VAL A 29 3.81 -13.37 1.12
N PHE A 30 3.14 -14.00 2.07
CA PHE A 30 2.51 -15.33 1.88
C PHE A 30 1.11 -15.27 1.23
N ALA A 31 0.51 -14.08 1.11
CA ALA A 31 -0.78 -13.89 0.46
C ALA A 31 -0.84 -12.56 -0.31
N LYS A 32 -1.12 -12.64 -1.61
CA LYS A 32 -1.26 -11.44 -2.46
C LYS A 32 -2.70 -10.95 -2.45
N ARG A 33 -2.89 -9.70 -1.99
CA ARG A 33 -4.17 -8.97 -2.02
C ARG A 33 -3.91 -7.58 -2.57
N ASN A 34 -4.93 -6.99 -3.20
CA ASN A 34 -4.86 -5.66 -3.79
C ASN A 34 -5.96 -4.78 -3.20
N PHE A 35 -5.66 -3.50 -3.02
CA PHE A 35 -6.68 -2.49 -2.76
C PHE A 35 -7.40 -2.08 -4.05
N GLY A 36 -8.64 -1.66 -3.93
CA GLY A 36 -9.46 -1.18 -5.04
C GLY A 36 -10.40 -0.06 -4.59
N MET A 37 -10.88 0.72 -5.55
CA MET A 37 -11.92 1.72 -5.31
C MET A 37 -13.28 1.05 -5.49
N ALA A 38 -14.14 1.15 -4.48
CA ALA A 38 -15.47 0.55 -4.52
C ALA A 38 -16.52 1.58 -4.96
N THR A 39 -17.38 1.20 -5.89
CA THR A 39 -18.54 1.97 -6.33
C THR A 39 -19.84 1.18 -6.07
N PRO A 40 -21.00 1.85 -5.94
CA PRO A 40 -22.29 1.17 -5.95
C PRO A 40 -22.46 0.31 -7.20
N LYS A 41 -23.09 -0.85 -7.06
CA LYS A 41 -23.37 -1.74 -8.19
C LYS A 41 -24.18 -0.99 -9.27
N GLY A 42 -23.68 -0.99 -10.50
CA GLY A 42 -24.31 -0.29 -11.63
C GLY A 42 -23.97 1.20 -11.73
N SER A 43 -23.04 1.70 -10.90
CA SER A 43 -22.56 3.08 -11.02
C SER A 43 -21.83 3.30 -12.35
N ASN A 44 -22.18 4.39 -13.03
CA ASN A 44 -21.48 4.90 -14.21
C ASN A 44 -20.03 5.32 -13.94
N LEU A 45 -19.67 5.55 -12.68
CA LEU A 45 -18.31 5.94 -12.28
C LEU A 45 -17.32 4.79 -12.33
N THR A 46 -17.80 3.54 -12.31
CA THR A 46 -16.94 2.35 -12.23
C THR A 46 -15.94 2.31 -13.37
N GLU A 47 -16.42 2.45 -14.61
CA GLU A 47 -15.57 2.39 -15.80
C GLU A 47 -14.63 3.61 -15.90
N GLU A 48 -15.11 4.78 -15.50
CA GLU A 48 -14.31 6.01 -15.51
C GLU A 48 -13.17 5.94 -14.50
N LEU A 49 -13.45 5.45 -13.28
CA LEU A 49 -12.43 5.24 -12.24
C LEU A 49 -11.42 4.17 -12.66
N ASP A 50 -11.86 3.05 -13.25
CA ASP A 50 -10.94 2.01 -13.72
C ASP A 50 -9.95 2.55 -14.75
N LYS A 51 -10.42 3.35 -15.72
CA LYS A 51 -9.56 4.01 -16.72
C LYS A 51 -8.59 5.01 -16.09
N ALA A 52 -9.06 5.82 -15.13
CA ALA A 52 -8.22 6.78 -14.43
C ALA A 52 -7.13 6.09 -13.60
N ILE A 53 -7.47 5.02 -12.88
CA ILE A 53 -6.51 4.20 -12.11
C ILE A 53 -5.48 3.57 -13.06
N LEU A 54 -5.90 3.05 -14.21
CA LEU A 54 -4.98 2.49 -15.20
C LEU A 54 -3.99 3.55 -15.69
N SER A 55 -4.48 4.74 -16.07
CA SER A 55 -3.63 5.86 -16.49
C SER A 55 -2.61 6.26 -15.43
N LEU A 56 -3.01 6.32 -14.15
CA LEU A 56 -2.11 6.63 -13.04
C LEU A 56 -1.05 5.55 -12.76
N ARG A 57 -1.35 4.29 -13.10
CA ARG A 57 -0.37 3.19 -13.04
C ARG A 57 0.63 3.29 -14.18
N GLU A 58 0.16 3.54 -15.40
CA GLU A 58 1.00 3.71 -16.58
C GLU A 58 1.92 4.91 -16.47
N SER A 59 1.46 6.01 -15.85
CA SER A 59 2.26 7.20 -15.58
C SER A 59 3.21 7.08 -14.38
N VAL A 60 3.27 5.91 -13.70
CA VAL A 60 4.09 5.66 -12.51
C VAL A 60 3.70 6.53 -11.30
N THR A 61 2.62 7.30 -11.39
CA THR A 61 2.19 8.23 -10.34
C THR A 61 1.82 7.51 -9.05
N ILE A 62 1.19 6.32 -9.15
CA ILE A 62 0.88 5.51 -7.96
C ILE A 62 2.16 5.10 -7.23
N GLN A 63 3.20 4.69 -7.95
CA GLN A 63 4.48 4.31 -7.34
C GLN A 63 5.16 5.51 -6.68
N GLN A 64 5.15 6.68 -7.32
CA GLN A 64 5.68 7.92 -6.73
C GLN A 64 4.95 8.30 -5.43
N LEU A 65 3.64 8.11 -5.37
CA LEU A 65 2.86 8.33 -4.16
C LEU A 65 3.22 7.32 -3.07
N GLU A 66 3.38 6.04 -3.41
CA GLU A 66 3.82 5.02 -2.45
C GLU A 66 5.19 5.36 -1.87
N ASP A 67 6.16 5.70 -2.72
CA ASP A 67 7.51 6.06 -2.29
C ASP A 67 7.48 7.32 -1.42
N LYS A 68 6.72 8.34 -1.80
CA LYS A 68 6.58 9.57 -1.02
C LYS A 68 6.04 9.31 0.39
N TRP A 69 4.93 8.58 0.50
CA TRP A 69 4.20 8.44 1.77
C TRP A 69 4.69 7.30 2.67
N PHE A 70 5.36 6.30 2.12
CA PHE A 70 5.82 5.12 2.88
C PHE A 70 7.34 5.04 3.04
N ILE A 71 8.12 5.74 2.21
CA ILE A 71 9.60 5.76 2.28
C ILE A 71 10.12 7.19 2.52
N GLY A 72 9.62 8.18 1.77
CA GLY A 72 10.17 9.53 1.74
C GLY A 72 9.99 10.34 3.02
N GLU A 73 8.93 10.04 3.79
CA GLU A 73 8.71 10.61 5.12
C GLU A 73 9.09 9.63 6.26
N GLY A 74 9.85 8.58 5.93
CA GLY A 74 10.37 7.63 6.90
C GLY A 74 11.23 8.31 7.96
N GLN A 75 10.96 8.01 9.23
CA GLN A 75 11.77 8.49 10.36
C GLN A 75 12.92 7.52 10.70
N CYS A 76 12.94 6.40 9.95
CA CYS A 76 13.92 5.35 9.79
C CYS A 76 13.87 5.01 8.27
#